data_AF-A0A4Y2E323-F1
#
_entry.id   AF-A0A4Y2E323-F1
#
_cell.length_a   1.000
_cell.length_b   1.000
_cell.length_c   1.000
_cell.angle_alpha   90.00
_cell.angle_beta   90.00
_cell.angle_gamma   90.00
#
_symmetry.space_group_name_H-M   'P 1'
#
loop_
_entity.id
_entity.type
_entity.pdbx_description
1 polymer ?
#
loop_
_entity_poly.entity_id
_entity_poly.type
_entity_poly.pdbx_seq_one_letter_code
_entity_poly.pdbx_strand_id
1 'polypeptide(L)'
;MVEVGKLMSCYQQLCFAHGLPLAVVDMLYKNNIEREEERQEITSNESETDDEETNNTYEEQGVTVTTTTDPRHLHLSRAEVIPRYNDLLQKVRKVVKLFKRSPTKYDMYLEKYVKEDTGEELSLILDCSTRWNSLLATIERFHKLKVCIDKALIDIRSDTKLSDLE
;
A
#
# COMPACT_ATOMS: atom_id res chain seq x y z
N MET A 1 21.95 19.48 -14.21
CA MET A 1 20.86 18.48 -14.16
C MET A 1 21.53 17.12 -14.36
N VAL A 2 21.65 16.31 -13.31
CA VAL A 2 22.35 15.02 -13.40
C VAL A 2 21.41 14.05 -14.14
N GLU A 3 21.87 13.51 -15.26
CA GLU A 3 21.14 12.46 -15.98
C GLU A 3 21.01 11.23 -15.06
N VAL A 4 19.80 11.02 -14.55
CA VAL A 4 19.45 9.94 -13.61
C VAL A 4 19.74 8.54 -14.20
N GLY A 5 19.90 8.45 -15.53
CA GLY A 5 20.16 7.22 -16.26
C GLY A 5 21.56 6.59 -16.07
N LYS A 6 22.50 7.24 -15.36
CA LYS A 6 23.87 6.72 -15.16
C LYS A 6 24.12 5.99 -13.83
N LEU A 7 23.13 5.91 -12.93
CA LEU A 7 23.32 5.27 -11.62
C LEU A 7 23.26 3.74 -11.67
N MET A 8 22.61 3.15 -12.67
CA MET A 8 22.37 1.70 -12.79
C MET A 8 22.27 1.26 -14.25
N SER A 9 22.55 -0.01 -14.55
CA SER A 9 22.45 -0.52 -15.93
C SER A 9 21.00 -0.52 -16.43
N CYS A 10 20.80 -0.41 -17.76
CA CYS A 10 19.46 -0.33 -18.39
C CYS A 10 18.55 -1.50 -17.97
N TYR A 11 19.11 -2.71 -17.91
CA TYR A 11 18.38 -3.90 -17.48
C TYR A 11 17.90 -3.79 -16.02
N GLN A 12 18.76 -3.33 -15.12
CA GLN A 12 18.38 -3.15 -13.72
C GLN A 12 17.28 -2.09 -13.57
N GLN A 13 17.36 -0.97 -14.30
CA GLN A 13 16.32 0.06 -14.29
C GLN A 13 14.95 -0.51 -14.74
N LEU A 14 14.93 -1.36 -15.76
CA LEU A 14 13.72 -2.06 -16.20
C LEU A 14 13.19 -3.01 -15.12
N CYS A 15 14.06 -3.80 -14.51
CA CYS A 15 13.70 -4.71 -13.43
C CYS A 15 13.11 -3.97 -12.23
N PHE A 16 13.69 -2.84 -11.80
CA PHE A 16 13.16 -2.06 -10.68
C PHE A 16 11.87 -1.34 -11.04
N ALA A 17 11.78 -0.75 -12.23
CA ALA A 17 10.56 -0.09 -12.70
C ALA A 17 9.37 -1.05 -12.76
N HIS A 18 9.61 -2.35 -12.99
CA HIS A 18 8.56 -3.37 -13.00
C HIS A 18 8.36 -4.04 -11.63
N GLY A 19 9.44 -4.46 -10.97
CA GLY A 19 9.41 -5.23 -9.74
C GLY A 19 8.94 -4.44 -8.53
N LEU A 20 9.26 -3.14 -8.44
CA LEU A 20 8.80 -2.29 -7.33
C LEU A 20 7.27 -2.15 -7.32
N PRO A 21 6.59 -1.78 -8.44
CA PRO A 21 5.13 -1.78 -8.48
C PRO A 21 4.52 -3.13 -8.10
N LEU A 22 5.06 -4.24 -8.61
CA LEU A 22 4.55 -5.57 -8.30
C LEU A 22 4.68 -5.90 -6.80
N ALA A 23 5.84 -5.61 -6.21
CA ALA A 23 6.06 -5.82 -4.77
C ALA A 23 5.10 -4.98 -3.92
N VAL A 24 4.85 -3.71 -4.29
CA VAL A 24 3.90 -2.84 -3.57
C VAL A 24 2.48 -3.38 -3.67
N VAL A 25 2.05 -3.81 -4.86
CA VAL A 25 0.72 -4.38 -5.07
C VAL A 25 0.55 -5.68 -4.29
N ASP A 26 1.54 -6.56 -4.34
CA ASP A 26 1.56 -7.82 -3.59
C ASP A 26 1.52 -7.58 -2.07
N MET A 27 2.23 -6.56 -1.58
CA MET A 27 2.27 -6.24 -0.15
C MET A 27 0.97 -5.62 0.36
N LEU A 28 0.40 -4.66 -0.37
CA LEU A 28 -0.65 -3.75 0.15
C LEU A 28 -2.06 -4.02 -0.39
N TYR A 29 -2.19 -4.75 -1.50
CA TYR A 29 -3.49 -5.02 -2.13
C TYR A 29 -3.92 -6.48 -2.04
N LYS A 30 -3.00 -7.44 -2.12
CA LYS A 30 -3.34 -8.85 -1.95
C LYS A 30 -3.67 -9.19 -0.51
N ASN A 31 -4.69 -10.01 -0.33
CA ASN A 31 -5.04 -10.52 0.99
C ASN A 31 -4.04 -11.61 1.41
N ASN A 32 -3.91 -11.84 2.73
CA ASN A 32 -3.00 -12.87 3.24
C ASN A 32 -3.33 -14.27 2.69
N ILE A 33 -4.61 -14.55 2.48
CA ILE A 33 -5.11 -15.81 1.91
C ILE A 33 -4.58 -16.03 0.49
N GLU A 34 -4.74 -15.04 -0.39
CA GLU A 34 -4.26 -15.08 -1.78
C GLU A 34 -2.73 -15.26 -1.85
N ARG A 35 -1.99 -14.68 -0.89
CA ARG A 35 -0.52 -14.84 -0.81
C ARG A 35 -0.09 -16.22 -0.31
N GLU A 36 -0.82 -16.82 0.62
CA GLU A 36 -0.51 -18.17 1.12
C GLU A 36 -0.82 -19.23 0.06
N GLU A 37 -1.93 -19.06 -0.69
CA GLU A 37 -2.31 -19.93 -1.81
C GLU A 37 -1.26 -19.90 -2.93
N GLU A 38 -0.80 -18.72 -3.37
CA GLU A 38 0.26 -18.61 -4.38
C GLU A 38 1.60 -19.20 -3.90
N ARG A 39 1.98 -19.01 -2.63
CA ARG A 39 3.21 -19.62 -2.06
C ARG A 39 3.15 -21.15 -2.05
N GLN A 40 1.98 -21.71 -1.77
CA GLN A 40 1.76 -23.16 -1.81
C GLN A 40 1.75 -23.69 -3.25
N GLU A 41 1.24 -22.91 -4.21
CA GLU A 41 1.22 -23.30 -5.63
C GLU A 41 2.63 -23.30 -6.25
N ILE A 42 3.48 -22.31 -5.92
CA ILE A 42 4.88 -22.27 -6.39
C ILE A 42 5.69 -23.45 -5.83
N THR A 43 5.44 -23.83 -4.58
CA THR A 43 6.13 -24.97 -3.93
C THR A 43 5.61 -26.33 -4.37
N SER A 44 4.39 -26.41 -4.91
CA SER A 44 3.79 -27.66 -5.38
C SER A 44 4.14 -28.00 -6.84
N ASN A 45 4.69 -27.05 -7.60
CA ASN A 45 5.07 -27.26 -9.01
C ASN A 45 6.53 -27.70 -9.22
N GLU A 46 7.31 -27.89 -8.14
CA GLU A 46 8.62 -28.56 -8.21
C GLU A 46 8.44 -30.08 -8.04
N SER A 47 7.79 -30.73 -9.02
CA SER A 47 7.75 -32.19 -9.10
C SER A 47 8.76 -32.70 -10.15
N GLU A 48 9.84 -33.28 -9.63
CA GLU A 48 10.70 -34.34 -10.18
C GLU A 48 11.13 -34.24 -11.66
N THR A 49 12.28 -33.61 -11.90
CA THR A 49 13.22 -34.11 -12.91
C THR A 49 14.46 -34.62 -12.21
N ASP A 50 14.57 -35.95 -12.19
CA ASP A 50 15.79 -36.71 -11.94
C ASP A 50 16.82 -36.32 -13.01
N ASP A 51 17.89 -35.63 -12.61
CA ASP A 51 19.07 -35.46 -13.45
C ASP A 51 20.32 -35.50 -12.58
N GLU A 52 20.98 -36.66 -12.70
CA GLU A 52 22.31 -37.09 -12.32
C GLU A 52 23.31 -36.03 -11.79
N GLU A 53 24.00 -36.46 -10.73
CA GLU A 53 25.13 -35.80 -10.06
C GLU A 53 26.09 -35.11 -11.04
N THR A 54 26.28 -33.80 -10.90
CA THR A 54 27.55 -33.17 -11.30
C THR A 54 27.97 -32.11 -10.28
N ASN A 55 28.92 -32.49 -9.43
CA ASN A 55 29.63 -31.61 -8.51
C ASN A 55 30.19 -30.37 -9.25
N ASN A 56 29.64 -29.20 -8.96
CA ASN A 56 30.34 -27.93 -9.15
C ASN A 56 30.18 -27.07 -7.90
N THR A 57 31.25 -27.00 -7.12
CA THR A 57 31.43 -26.08 -6.00
C THR A 57 31.47 -24.65 -6.53
N TYR A 58 30.36 -23.91 -6.39
CA TYR A 58 30.36 -22.46 -6.50
C TYR A 58 30.25 -21.89 -5.09
N GLU A 59 31.32 -21.24 -4.65
CA GLU A 59 31.38 -20.50 -3.39
C GLU A 59 30.30 -19.40 -3.40
N GLU A 60 29.27 -19.60 -2.58
CA GLU A 60 28.24 -18.61 -2.30
C GLU A 60 28.86 -17.46 -1.49
N GLN A 61 29.38 -16.44 -2.17
CA GLN A 61 29.71 -15.17 -1.53
C GLN A 61 28.41 -14.41 -1.23
N GLY A 62 27.74 -14.83 -0.17
CA GLY A 62 26.57 -14.15 0.39
C GLY A 62 26.95 -12.77 0.90
N VAL A 63 26.46 -11.71 0.23
CA VAL A 63 26.56 -10.33 0.70
C VAL A 63 25.68 -10.18 1.94
N THR A 64 26.29 -10.22 3.12
CA THR A 64 25.62 -10.00 4.40
C THR A 64 25.51 -8.50 4.67
N VAL A 65 24.31 -7.95 4.49
CA VAL A 65 24.02 -6.56 4.85
C VAL A 65 23.78 -6.48 6.36
N THR A 66 24.75 -5.97 7.12
CA THR A 66 24.58 -5.66 8.55
C THR A 66 23.88 -4.31 8.69
N THR A 67 22.56 -4.29 8.83
CA THR A 67 21.82 -3.09 9.23
C THR A 67 21.94 -2.90 10.75
N THR A 68 22.64 -1.84 11.17
CA THR A 68 22.69 -1.41 12.58
C THR A 68 21.37 -0.71 12.92
N THR A 69 20.36 -1.47 13.35
CA THR A 69 19.06 -0.92 13.74
C THR A 69 19.02 -0.64 15.24
N ASP A 70 18.71 0.60 15.60
CA ASP A 70 18.53 1.10 16.98
C ASP A 70 17.47 0.27 17.74
N PRO A 71 17.77 -0.26 18.95
CA PRO A 71 16.84 -1.06 19.77
C PRO A 71 15.52 -0.36 20.15
N ARG A 72 15.40 0.95 19.97
CA ARG A 72 14.17 1.72 20.30
C ARG A 72 13.09 1.66 19.22
N HIS A 73 13.40 1.15 18.04
CA HIS A 73 12.38 0.75 17.08
C HIS A 73 12.05 -0.72 17.32
N LEU A 74 10.98 -0.99 18.10
CA LEU A 74 10.36 -2.31 18.15
C LEU A 74 10.09 -2.75 16.70
N HIS A 75 10.96 -3.62 16.17
CA HIS A 75 10.88 -4.12 14.81
C HIS A 75 9.73 -5.12 14.76
N LEU A 76 8.51 -4.59 14.66
CA LEU A 76 7.31 -5.36 14.44
C LEU A 76 7.57 -6.25 13.22
N SER A 77 7.36 -7.56 13.38
CA SER A 77 7.69 -8.50 12.31
C SER A 77 6.91 -8.14 11.04
N ARG A 78 7.47 -8.37 9.85
CA ARG A 78 6.79 -8.11 8.57
C ARG A 78 5.37 -8.72 8.53
N ALA A 79 5.20 -9.88 9.18
CA ALA A 79 3.92 -10.58 9.32
C ALA A 79 2.89 -9.82 10.17
N GLU A 80 3.31 -9.01 11.13
CA GLU A 80 2.43 -8.21 11.99
C GLU A 80 2.14 -6.80 11.44
N VAL A 81 3.08 -6.24 10.67
CA VAL A 81 2.97 -4.90 10.08
C VAL A 81 1.95 -4.86 8.94
N ILE A 82 1.97 -5.87 8.07
CA ILE A 82 1.14 -5.91 6.86
C ILE A 82 -0.38 -5.97 7.17
N PRO A 83 -0.87 -6.82 8.10
CA PRO A 83 -2.29 -6.86 8.43
C PRO A 83 -2.81 -5.54 9.01
N ARG A 84 -2.05 -4.92 9.91
CA ARG A 84 -2.43 -3.65 10.54
C ARG A 84 -2.63 -2.53 9.53
N TYR A 85 -1.71 -2.41 8.56
CA TYR A 85 -1.88 -1.42 7.50
C TYR A 85 -3.07 -1.76 6.59
N ASN A 86 -3.30 -3.03 6.26
CA ASN A 86 -4.46 -3.38 5.43
C ASN A 86 -5.78 -2.96 6.11
N ASP A 87 -5.94 -3.23 7.41
CA ASP A 87 -7.14 -2.83 8.16
C ASP A 87 -7.36 -1.31 8.15
N LEU A 88 -6.30 -0.52 8.39
CA LEU A 88 -6.33 0.93 8.30
C LEU A 88 -6.72 1.41 6.88
N LEU A 89 -6.11 0.82 5.85
CA LEU A 89 -6.42 1.13 4.46
C LEU A 89 -7.86 0.78 4.09
N GLN A 90 -8.40 -0.35 4.58
CA GLN A 90 -9.80 -0.70 4.35
C GLN A 90 -10.75 0.29 5.02
N LYS A 91 -10.44 0.76 6.23
CA LYS A 91 -11.22 1.81 6.91
C LYS A 91 -11.23 3.10 6.09
N VAL A 92 -10.06 3.57 5.62
CA VAL A 92 -9.94 4.75 4.74
C VAL A 92 -10.76 4.55 3.46
N ARG A 93 -10.59 3.42 2.76
CA ARG A 93 -11.35 3.10 1.54
C ARG A 93 -12.84 3.07 1.78
N LYS A 94 -13.31 2.56 2.93
CA LYS A 94 -14.73 2.52 3.29
C LYS A 94 -15.32 3.92 3.41
N VAL A 95 -14.61 4.83 4.09
CA VAL A 95 -15.04 6.23 4.23
C VAL A 95 -15.01 6.93 2.87
N VAL A 96 -13.94 6.78 2.09
CA VAL A 96 -13.88 7.36 0.73
C VAL A 96 -15.02 6.85 -0.15
N LYS A 97 -15.32 5.54 -0.11
CA LYS A 97 -16.44 4.94 -0.85
C LYS A 97 -17.80 5.46 -0.40
N LEU A 98 -17.99 5.80 0.88
CA LEU A 98 -19.25 6.36 1.39
C LEU A 98 -19.64 7.64 0.64
N PHE A 99 -18.69 8.55 0.48
CA PHE A 99 -18.91 9.82 -0.21
C PHE A 99 -18.86 9.66 -1.74
N LYS A 100 -17.98 8.82 -2.28
CA LYS A 100 -17.90 8.57 -3.74
C LYS A 100 -19.14 7.89 -4.31
N ARG A 101 -19.80 7.01 -3.56
CA ARG A 101 -21.00 6.30 -4.02
C ARG A 101 -22.27 7.14 -3.93
N SER A 102 -22.27 8.20 -3.12
CA SER A 102 -23.44 9.04 -2.92
C SER A 102 -23.05 10.51 -3.12
N PRO A 103 -23.19 11.02 -4.37
CA PRO A 103 -22.96 12.44 -4.66
C PRO A 103 -23.73 13.35 -3.72
N THR A 104 -25.00 13.02 -3.42
CA THR A 104 -25.82 13.77 -2.46
C THR A 104 -25.18 13.88 -1.06
N LYS A 105 -24.53 12.83 -0.56
CA LYS A 105 -23.82 12.91 0.73
C LYS A 105 -22.56 13.77 0.64
N TYR A 106 -21.88 13.74 -0.50
CA TYR A 106 -20.72 14.60 -0.72
C TYR A 106 -21.14 16.07 -0.75
N ASP A 107 -22.09 16.42 -1.61
CA ASP A 107 -22.54 17.81 -1.82
C ASP A 107 -23.16 18.39 -0.52
N MET A 108 -24.00 17.59 0.16
CA MET A 108 -24.75 18.07 1.32
C MET A 108 -23.92 18.18 2.61
N TYR A 109 -22.95 17.29 2.79
CA TYR A 109 -22.22 17.19 4.07
C TYR A 109 -20.74 17.53 3.97
N LEU A 110 -20.04 17.10 2.91
CA LEU A 110 -18.58 17.24 2.84
C LEU A 110 -18.16 18.51 2.11
N GLU A 111 -18.80 18.84 0.99
CA GLU A 111 -18.40 19.95 0.12
C GLU A 111 -18.36 21.29 0.86
N LYS A 112 -19.35 21.57 1.71
CA LYS A 112 -19.39 22.79 2.53
C LYS A 112 -18.15 22.94 3.42
N TYR A 113 -17.75 21.86 4.10
CA TYR A 113 -16.61 21.89 5.02
C TYR A 113 -15.29 22.00 4.26
N VAL A 114 -15.19 21.33 3.11
CA VAL A 114 -14.01 21.43 2.25
C VAL A 114 -13.82 22.85 1.74
N LYS A 115 -14.90 23.50 1.27
CA LYS A 115 -14.88 24.89 0.80
C LYS A 115 -14.50 25.87 1.91
N GLU A 116 -15.02 25.67 3.12
CA GLU A 116 -14.69 26.50 4.28
C GLU A 116 -13.23 26.35 4.75
N ASP A 117 -12.71 25.12 4.81
CA ASP A 117 -11.40 24.83 5.39
C ASP A 117 -10.23 25.04 4.41
N THR A 118 -10.42 24.64 3.14
CA THR A 118 -9.35 24.69 2.13
C THR A 118 -9.51 25.81 1.11
N GLY A 119 -10.69 26.46 1.03
CA GLY A 119 -10.97 27.49 0.01
C GLY A 119 -11.06 26.96 -1.43
N GLU A 120 -10.91 25.65 -1.62
CA GLU A 120 -10.93 24.94 -2.90
C GLU A 120 -12.00 23.85 -2.88
N GLU A 121 -12.47 23.44 -4.06
CA GLU A 121 -13.40 22.31 -4.18
C GLU A 121 -12.62 21.00 -4.35
N LEU A 122 -12.09 20.48 -3.24
CA LEU A 122 -11.30 19.25 -3.24
C LEU A 122 -12.16 18.00 -3.04
N SER A 123 -12.24 17.15 -4.05
CA SER A 123 -12.90 15.84 -3.92
C SER A 123 -11.97 14.78 -3.35
N LEU A 124 -12.57 13.80 -2.67
CA LEU A 124 -11.87 12.58 -2.24
C LEU A 124 -11.41 11.78 -3.45
N ILE A 125 -10.36 10.97 -3.30
CA ILE A 125 -9.80 10.12 -4.36
C ILE A 125 -9.82 8.68 -3.88
N LEU A 126 -10.38 7.76 -4.69
CA LEU A 126 -10.30 6.33 -4.42
C LEU A 126 -9.09 5.76 -5.16
N ASP A 127 -8.36 4.87 -4.49
CA ASP A 127 -7.16 4.26 -5.03
C ASP A 127 -7.50 3.19 -6.08
N CYS A 128 -6.50 2.85 -6.89
CA CYS A 128 -6.58 1.89 -7.98
C CYS A 128 -5.49 0.84 -7.83
N SER A 129 -5.87 -0.44 -7.74
CA SER A 129 -4.95 -1.55 -7.50
C SER A 129 -3.87 -1.73 -8.59
N THR A 130 -4.10 -1.22 -9.80
CA THR A 130 -3.15 -1.34 -10.92
C THR A 130 -2.15 -0.18 -10.99
N ARG A 131 -2.31 0.87 -10.17
CA ARG A 131 -1.41 2.03 -10.12
C ARG A 131 -0.89 2.21 -8.70
N TRP A 132 0.34 1.78 -8.47
CA TRP A 132 0.96 1.75 -7.12
C TRP A 132 0.99 3.11 -6.40
N ASN A 133 1.09 4.21 -7.15
CA ASN A 133 1.10 5.57 -6.60
C ASN A 133 -0.30 6.11 -6.23
N SER A 134 -1.37 5.45 -6.67
CA SER A 134 -2.75 5.90 -6.38
C SER A 134 -3.10 5.80 -4.90
N LEU A 135 -2.53 4.81 -4.19
CA LEU A 135 -2.72 4.65 -2.76
C LEU A 135 -2.21 5.87 -1.99
N LEU A 136 -1.01 6.33 -2.33
CA LEU A 136 -0.41 7.51 -1.71
C LEU A 136 -1.30 8.73 -1.93
N ALA A 137 -1.75 8.96 -3.16
CA ALA A 137 -2.64 10.08 -3.49
C ALA A 137 -3.97 10.01 -2.70
N THR A 138 -4.53 8.82 -2.49
CA THR A 138 -5.72 8.63 -1.64
C THR A 138 -5.43 8.96 -0.19
N ILE A 139 -4.33 8.46 0.38
CA ILE A 139 -3.97 8.70 1.79
C ILE A 139 -3.68 10.19 2.02
N GLU A 140 -2.90 10.82 1.16
CA GLU A 140 -2.58 12.26 1.25
C GLU A 140 -3.84 13.12 1.16
N ARG A 141 -4.74 12.82 0.20
CA ARG A 141 -6.00 13.54 0.06
C ARG A 141 -6.90 13.32 1.27
N PHE A 142 -6.97 12.09 1.77
CA PHE A 142 -7.76 11.74 2.93
C PHE A 142 -7.25 12.46 4.18
N HIS A 143 -5.94 12.47 4.39
CA HIS A 143 -5.32 13.15 5.53
C HIS A 143 -5.53 14.66 5.46
N LYS A 144 -5.35 15.28 4.28
CA LYS A 144 -5.62 16.71 4.07
C LYS A 144 -7.07 17.08 4.43
N LEU A 145 -8.03 16.19 4.18
CA LEU A 145 -9.44 16.43 4.43
C LEU A 145 -9.94 15.79 5.74
N LYS A 146 -9.07 15.25 6.61
CA LYS A 146 -9.45 14.50 7.83
C LYS A 146 -10.48 15.25 8.68
N VAL A 147 -10.22 16.53 8.97
CA VAL A 147 -11.10 17.36 9.81
C VAL A 147 -12.47 17.60 9.15
N CYS A 148 -12.49 17.81 7.83
CA CYS A 148 -13.74 17.96 7.07
C CYS A 148 -14.56 16.67 7.06
N ILE A 149 -13.88 15.54 6.88
CA ILE A 149 -14.48 14.20 6.90
C ILE A 149 -15.05 13.91 8.28
N ASP A 150 -14.33 14.21 9.36
CA ASP A 150 -14.80 14.01 10.74
C ASP A 150 -16.11 14.75 11.00
N LYS A 151 -16.17 16.04 10.64
CA LYS A 151 -17.39 16.86 10.76
C LYS A 151 -18.54 16.27 9.92
N ALA A 152 -18.27 15.88 8.67
CA ALA A 152 -19.27 15.30 7.78
C ALA A 152 -19.81 13.95 8.29
N LEU A 153 -18.96 13.10 8.88
CA LEU A 153 -19.38 11.82 9.46
C LEU A 153 -20.29 12.00 10.68
N ILE A 154 -20.04 13.03 11.50
CA ILE A 154 -20.91 13.41 12.62
C ILE A 154 -22.29 13.82 12.10
N ASP A 155 -22.35 14.68 11.07
CA ASP A 155 -23.61 15.15 10.47
C ASP A 155 -24.42 14.02 9.84
N ILE A 156 -23.75 13.06 9.20
CA ILE A 156 -24.38 11.88 8.58
C ILE A 156 -24.89 10.88 9.64
N ARG A 157 -24.50 11.03 10.92
CA ARG A 157 -24.67 10.04 11.99
C ARG A 157 -24.14 8.66 11.61
N SER A 158 -23.00 8.61 10.92
CA SER A 158 -22.39 7.33 10.58
C SER A 158 -21.74 6.70 11.81
N ASP A 159 -21.87 5.38 11.99
CA ASP A 159 -21.21 4.64 13.08
C ASP A 159 -19.68 4.56 12.93
N THR A 160 -19.13 4.98 11.78
CA THR A 160 -17.70 5.01 11.52
C THR A 160 -17.03 6.18 12.22
N LYS A 161 -16.35 5.92 13.35
CA LYS A 161 -15.50 6.90 14.04
C LYS A 161 -14.06 6.81 13.53
N LEU A 162 -13.44 7.96 13.29
CA LEU A 162 -12.04 8.08 12.85
C LEU A 162 -11.04 8.05 14.01
N SER A 163 -11.51 8.14 15.25
CA SER A 163 -10.70 8.00 16.47
C SER A 163 -10.06 6.62 16.60
N ASP A 164 -10.57 5.61 15.89
CA ASP A 164 -10.05 4.24 15.87
C ASP A 164 -8.89 4.05 14.86
N LEU A 165 -8.34 5.14 14.32
CA LEU A 165 -7.22 5.15 13.35
C LEU A 165 -5.89 5.70 13.92
N GLU A 166 -5.91 6.31 15.11
CA GLU A 166 -4.71 6.76 15.85
C GLU A 166 -4.15 5.64 16.73
#